data_AF-A0A7C7ZJA1-F1
#
_entry.id   AF-A0A7C7ZJA1-F1
#
_cell.length_a   1.000
_cell.length_b   1.000
_cell.length_c   1.000
_cell.angle_alpha   90.00
_cell.angle_beta   90.00
_cell.angle_gamma   90.00
#
_symmetry.space_group_name_H-M   'P 1'
#
loop_
_entity.id
_entity.type
_entity.pdbx_description
1 polymer ?
#
loop_
_entity_poly.entity_id
_entity_poly.type
_entity_poly.pdbx_seq_one_letter_code
_entity_poly.pdbx_strand_id
1 'polypeptide(L)'
;LNTSSGDGGISPLAQQVVYASSKAAVSIMTECLAAQLIGRDTKLRAGIFYPSGGMLNTGIWRTKRNRPEGLARKEEVDPQKETTFDAFMEGAKKAGFDLPVQDLDELAQFALRGIRNGDFVIMIDRESMEATLNARAAKLARGECPIELQHMGLS
;
A
#
# COMPACT_ATOMS: atom_id res chain seq x y z
N LEU A 1 2.55 -7.24 13.57
CA LEU A 1 1.77 -6.75 12.42
C LEU A 1 2.64 -5.77 11.66
N ASN A 2 2.91 -6.02 10.37
CA ASN A 2 3.68 -5.10 9.54
C ASN A 2 2.73 -4.35 8.59
N THR A 3 2.86 -3.03 8.52
CA THR A 3 2.07 -2.21 7.60
C THR A 3 2.73 -2.13 6.22
N SER A 4 2.14 -2.83 5.26
CA SER A 4 2.53 -2.76 3.86
C SER A 4 1.65 -1.75 3.08
N SER A 5 1.35 -2.02 1.81
CA SER A 5 0.41 -1.30 0.98
C SER A 5 -0.04 -2.19 -0.19
N GLY A 6 -1.26 -1.99 -0.69
CA GLY A 6 -1.70 -2.63 -1.93
C GLY A 6 -0.79 -2.31 -3.12
N ASP A 7 -0.16 -1.13 -3.13
CA ASP A 7 0.83 -0.74 -4.13
C ASP A 7 2.07 -1.64 -4.18
N GLY A 8 2.42 -2.32 -3.08
CA GLY A 8 3.51 -3.28 -3.06
C GLY A 8 3.06 -4.74 -3.10
N GLY A 9 2.07 -5.07 -2.27
CA GLY A 9 1.63 -6.45 -2.06
C GLY A 9 0.63 -6.97 -3.09
N ILE A 10 -0.04 -6.09 -3.83
CA ILE A 10 -1.20 -6.45 -4.66
C ILE A 10 -0.97 -6.02 -6.12
N SER A 11 -0.98 -4.71 -6.38
CA SER A 11 -0.84 -4.13 -7.72
C SER A 11 -0.12 -2.78 -7.67
N PRO A 12 1.14 -2.71 -8.13
CA PRO A 12 1.91 -1.48 -8.14
C PRO A 12 1.48 -0.43 -9.16
N LEU A 13 1.61 0.83 -8.77
CA LEU A 13 1.61 2.01 -9.62
C LEU A 13 3.02 2.20 -10.19
N ALA A 14 3.16 2.27 -11.52
CA ALA A 14 4.48 2.33 -12.17
C ALA A 14 5.36 3.50 -11.70
N GLN A 15 4.76 4.65 -11.36
CA GLN A 15 5.51 5.83 -10.91
C GLN A 15 5.99 5.74 -9.45
N GLN A 16 5.53 4.76 -8.68
CA GLN A 16 5.84 4.61 -7.26
C GLN A 16 6.89 3.52 -6.98
N VAL A 17 7.77 3.22 -7.93
CA VAL A 17 8.72 2.08 -7.87
C VAL A 17 9.45 1.91 -6.53
N VAL A 18 9.96 2.98 -5.91
CA VAL A 18 10.67 2.90 -4.62
C VAL A 18 9.70 2.52 -3.49
N TYR A 19 8.51 3.12 -3.47
CA TYR A 19 7.49 2.82 -2.47
C TYR A 19 6.94 1.41 -2.67
N ALA A 20 6.46 1.09 -3.88
CA ALA A 20 5.95 -0.23 -4.26
C ALA A 20 6.95 -1.36 -3.93
N SER A 21 8.20 -1.23 -4.35
CA SER A 21 9.23 -2.26 -4.10
C SER A 21 9.52 -2.44 -2.61
N SER A 22 9.60 -1.36 -1.83
CA SER A 22 9.78 -1.46 -0.37
C SER A 22 8.61 -2.16 0.31
N LYS A 23 7.38 -1.91 -0.15
CA LYS A 23 6.16 -2.51 0.38
C LYS A 23 6.02 -3.98 -0.03
N ALA A 24 6.40 -4.33 -1.27
CA ALA A 24 6.51 -5.72 -1.71
C ALA A 24 7.51 -6.51 -0.84
N ALA A 25 8.67 -5.92 -0.53
CA ALA A 25 9.65 -6.54 0.35
C ALA A 25 9.10 -6.77 1.76
N VAL A 26 8.37 -5.79 2.32
CA VAL A 26 7.68 -5.96 3.62
C VAL A 26 6.67 -7.11 3.55
N SER A 27 5.89 -7.21 2.47
CA SER A 27 4.91 -8.28 2.28
C SER A 27 5.54 -9.67 2.33
N ILE A 28 6.54 -9.91 1.49
CA ILE A 28 7.24 -11.20 1.43
C ILE A 28 7.95 -11.50 2.76
N MET A 29 8.58 -10.49 3.37
CA MET A 29 9.23 -10.67 4.67
C MET A 29 8.24 -11.11 5.76
N THR A 30 7.02 -10.56 5.77
CA THR A 30 5.98 -10.96 6.72
C THR A 30 5.48 -12.38 6.47
N GLU A 31 5.31 -12.79 5.22
CA GLU A 31 4.94 -14.17 4.86
C GLU A 31 6.01 -15.17 5.36
N CYS A 32 7.28 -14.90 5.05
CA CYS A 32 8.40 -15.73 5.51
C CYS A 32 8.48 -15.77 7.04
N LEU A 33 8.30 -14.64 7.72
CA LEU A 33 8.30 -14.58 9.18
C LEU A 33 7.15 -15.39 9.78
N ALA A 34 5.94 -15.27 9.24
CA ALA A 34 4.79 -16.05 9.71
C ALA A 34 5.05 -17.55 9.57
N ALA A 35 5.56 -17.99 8.42
CA ALA A 35 5.92 -19.39 8.18
C ALA A 35 6.97 -19.89 9.17
N GLN A 36 8.00 -19.08 9.46
CA GLN A 36 9.05 -19.44 10.42
C GLN A 36 8.57 -19.51 11.87
N LEU A 37 7.66 -18.62 12.27
CA LEU A 37 7.08 -18.62 13.62
C LEU A 37 6.16 -19.82 13.85
N ILE A 38 5.38 -20.19 12.83
CA ILE A 38 4.51 -21.38 12.86
C ILE A 38 5.36 -22.66 12.82
N GLY A 39 6.32 -22.75 11.90
CA GLY A 39 7.17 -23.94 11.75
C GLY A 39 8.08 -24.24 12.94
N ARG A 40 8.27 -23.27 13.84
CA ARG A 40 9.00 -23.43 15.12
C ARG A 40 8.09 -23.65 16.33
N ASP A 41 6.81 -23.89 16.10
CA ASP A 41 5.80 -24.09 17.16
C ASP A 41 5.80 -22.97 18.23
N THR A 42 6.00 -21.73 17.80
CA THR A 42 5.99 -20.58 18.71
C THR A 42 4.55 -20.15 19.02
N LYS A 43 4.39 -19.39 20.11
CA LYS A 43 3.14 -18.67 20.42
C LYS A 43 2.98 -17.34 19.64
N LEU A 44 3.97 -16.96 18.84
CA LEU A 44 3.99 -15.70 18.10
C LEU A 44 3.38 -15.87 16.71
N ARG A 45 2.77 -14.82 16.19
CA ARG A 45 2.27 -14.76 14.80
C ARG A 45 2.69 -13.45 14.16
N ALA A 46 2.95 -13.50 12.86
CA ALA A 46 3.08 -12.32 12.03
C ALA A 46 1.82 -12.17 11.18
N GLY A 47 1.49 -10.93 10.85
CA GLY A 47 0.38 -10.58 9.99
C GLY A 47 0.74 -9.31 9.23
N ILE A 48 0.09 -9.13 8.09
CA ILE A 48 0.25 -7.99 7.20
C ILE A 48 -1.00 -7.13 7.21
N PHE A 49 -0.80 -5.84 7.38
CA PHE A 49 -1.84 -4.83 7.24
C PHE A 49 -1.67 -4.11 5.92
N TYR A 50 -2.71 -4.18 5.08
CA TYR A 50 -2.86 -3.34 3.89
C TYR A 50 -3.92 -2.29 4.20
N PRO A 51 -3.53 -1.05 4.53
CA PRO A 51 -4.48 0.03 4.75
C PRO A 51 -5.39 0.21 3.53
N SER A 52 -6.70 0.17 3.71
CA SER A 52 -7.71 0.21 2.64
C SER A 52 -9.02 0.85 3.15
N GLY A 53 -10.10 0.76 2.36
CA GLY A 53 -11.41 1.37 2.67
C GLY A 53 -11.61 2.79 2.13
N GLY A 54 -10.57 3.36 1.51
CA GLY A 54 -10.61 4.70 0.90
C GLY A 54 -9.27 5.41 0.96
N MET A 55 -9.29 6.70 0.66
CA MET A 55 -8.15 7.59 0.79
C MET A 55 -7.83 7.84 2.26
N LEU A 56 -6.54 7.76 2.63
CA LEU A 56 -6.09 7.91 4.01
C LEU A 56 -5.46 9.28 4.23
N ASN A 57 -6.15 10.14 4.98
CA ASN A 57 -5.62 11.44 5.36
C ASN A 57 -4.59 11.30 6.50
N THR A 58 -3.33 11.05 6.13
CA THR A 58 -2.24 10.82 7.10
C THR A 58 -1.02 11.69 6.79
N GLY A 59 0.00 11.61 7.64
CA GLY A 59 1.28 12.26 7.37
C GLY A 59 2.08 11.69 6.19
N ILE A 60 1.65 10.61 5.53
CA ILE A 60 2.42 9.98 4.44
C ILE A 60 2.54 10.89 3.20
N TRP A 61 1.60 11.83 3.04
CA TRP A 61 1.60 12.82 1.95
C TRP A 61 2.70 13.88 2.06
N ARG A 62 3.40 13.96 3.20
CA ARG A 62 4.42 15.00 3.46
C ARG A 62 5.72 14.41 4.03
N THR A 63 6.16 13.27 3.50
CA THR A 63 7.25 12.46 4.10
C THR A 63 8.61 13.15 4.10
N LYS A 64 8.85 14.12 3.20
CA LYS A 64 10.13 14.85 3.13
C LYS A 64 10.57 15.45 4.47
N ARG A 65 9.62 15.88 5.31
CA ARG A 65 9.88 16.47 6.64
C ARG A 65 10.71 15.58 7.58
N ASN A 66 10.74 14.26 7.34
CA ASN A 66 11.44 13.28 8.16
C ASN A 66 12.70 12.72 7.47
N ARG A 67 13.10 13.24 6.30
CA ARG A 67 14.28 12.74 5.59
C ARG A 67 15.55 13.17 6.34
N PRO A 68 16.44 12.24 6.74
CA PRO A 68 17.71 12.60 7.37
C PRO A 68 18.59 13.44 6.45
N GLU A 69 19.38 14.35 7.01
CA GLU A 69 20.28 15.25 6.26
C GLU A 69 21.27 14.47 5.38
N GLY A 70 21.83 13.37 5.89
CA GLY A 70 22.74 12.51 5.13
C GLY A 70 22.12 11.79 3.92
N LEU A 71 20.79 11.82 3.79
CA LEU A 71 20.03 11.27 2.65
C LEU A 71 19.33 12.38 1.84
N ALA A 72 19.65 13.65 2.09
CA ALA A 72 19.16 14.76 1.31
C ALA A 72 19.51 14.57 -0.19
N ARG A 73 18.61 15.01 -1.07
CA ARG A 73 18.89 14.97 -2.51
C ARG A 73 19.98 15.99 -2.81
N LYS A 74 20.94 15.61 -3.67
CA LYS A 74 22.00 16.52 -4.13
C LYS A 74 21.43 17.72 -4.89
N GLU A 75 20.39 17.46 -5.69
CA GLU A 75 19.63 18.49 -6.37
C GLU A 75 18.40 18.83 -5.55
N GLU A 76 18.21 20.11 -5.28
CA GLU A 76 17.01 20.60 -4.64
C GLU A 76 15.80 20.32 -5.53
N VAL A 77 14.74 19.81 -4.90
CA VAL A 77 13.47 19.57 -5.57
C VAL A 77 12.50 20.52 -4.92
N ASP A 78 11.86 21.34 -5.76
CA ASP A 78 10.84 22.28 -5.35
C ASP A 78 9.90 21.64 -4.30
N PRO A 79 9.89 22.15 -3.04
CA PRO A 79 9.04 21.66 -1.99
C PRO A 79 7.54 21.72 -2.35
N GLN A 80 7.15 22.70 -3.18
CA GLN A 80 5.78 22.89 -3.66
C GLN A 80 5.31 21.75 -4.59
N LYS A 81 6.24 20.92 -5.10
CA LYS A 81 5.92 19.74 -5.92
C LYS A 81 5.56 18.49 -5.10
N GLU A 82 5.57 18.54 -3.77
CA GLU A 82 5.04 17.43 -2.95
C GLU A 82 3.51 17.51 -2.91
N THR A 83 2.84 16.54 -3.53
CA THR A 83 1.39 16.48 -3.55
C THR A 83 0.84 16.28 -2.13
N THR A 84 0.08 17.24 -1.63
CA THR A 84 -0.62 17.12 -0.36
C THR A 84 -1.92 16.32 -0.54
N PHE A 85 -2.44 15.75 0.56
CA PHE A 85 -3.75 15.07 0.55
C PHE A 85 -4.85 15.96 -0.04
N ASP A 86 -4.98 17.18 0.47
CA ASP A 86 -6.01 18.12 0.02
C ASP A 86 -5.88 18.46 -1.47
N ALA A 87 -4.65 18.70 -1.95
CA ALA A 87 -4.40 18.98 -3.37
C ALA A 87 -4.75 17.77 -4.27
N PHE A 88 -4.44 16.55 -3.82
CA PHE A 88 -4.83 15.34 -4.53
C PHE A 88 -6.36 15.18 -4.58
N MET A 89 -7.04 15.35 -3.45
CA MET A 89 -8.50 15.23 -3.36
C MET A 89 -9.21 16.30 -4.21
N GLU A 90 -8.70 17.53 -4.20
CA GLU A 90 -9.22 18.61 -5.04
C GLU A 90 -9.02 18.29 -6.54
N GLY A 91 -7.85 17.77 -6.91
CA GLY A 91 -7.56 17.33 -8.27
C GLY A 91 -8.47 16.19 -8.74
N ALA A 92 -8.67 15.17 -7.90
CA ALA A 92 -9.58 14.05 -8.17
C ALA A 92 -11.02 14.53 -8.37
N LYS A 93 -11.50 15.43 -7.50
CA LYS A 93 -12.83 16.03 -7.59
C LYS A 93 -13.01 16.82 -8.89
N LYS A 94 -12.02 17.62 -9.29
CA LYS A 94 -12.02 18.35 -10.57
C LYS A 94 -12.04 17.41 -11.78
N ALA A 95 -11.42 16.24 -11.67
CA ALA A 95 -11.44 15.19 -12.68
C ALA A 95 -12.71 14.33 -12.65
N GLY A 96 -13.69 14.65 -11.80
CA GLY A 96 -14.98 13.95 -11.72
C GLY A 96 -14.99 12.70 -10.84
N PHE A 97 -13.92 12.46 -10.07
CA PHE A 97 -13.85 11.34 -9.12
C PHE A 97 -14.24 11.79 -7.72
N ASP A 98 -15.19 11.08 -7.12
CA ASP A 98 -15.52 11.20 -5.70
C ASP A 98 -14.86 10.06 -4.93
N LEU A 99 -13.71 10.34 -4.33
CA LEU A 99 -12.91 9.35 -3.62
C LEU A 99 -13.31 9.34 -2.14
N PRO A 100 -13.82 8.23 -1.59
CA PRO A 100 -14.16 8.18 -0.18
C PRO A 100 -12.90 8.29 0.68
N VAL A 101 -12.99 9.00 1.80
CA VAL A 101 -11.94 9.06 2.82
C VAL A 101 -12.27 8.05 3.91
N GLN A 102 -11.33 7.15 4.21
CA GLN A 102 -11.54 6.16 5.27
C GLN A 102 -11.24 6.79 6.62
N ASP A 103 -12.16 6.63 7.56
CA ASP A 103 -11.96 7.01 8.95
C ASP A 103 -10.84 6.14 9.57
N LEU A 104 -9.86 6.81 10.19
CA LEU A 104 -8.66 6.15 10.72
C LEU A 104 -8.93 5.40 12.01
N ASP A 105 -9.89 5.84 12.83
CA ASP A 105 -10.27 5.15 14.05
C ASP A 105 -11.03 3.87 13.70
N GLU A 106 -11.95 3.92 12.73
CA GLU A 106 -12.61 2.74 12.19
C GLU A 106 -11.61 1.73 11.60
N LEU A 107 -10.64 2.23 10.83
CA LEU A 107 -9.60 1.40 10.25
C LEU A 107 -8.69 0.78 11.33
N ALA A 108 -8.38 1.52 12.39
CA ALA A 108 -7.64 1.00 13.54
C ALA A 108 -8.44 -0.09 14.28
N GLN A 109 -9.74 0.12 14.50
CA GLN A 109 -10.61 -0.91 15.09
C GLN A 109 -10.69 -2.15 14.19
N PHE A 110 -10.76 -1.98 12.87
CA PHE A 110 -10.69 -3.09 11.92
C PHE A 110 -9.38 -3.86 12.05
N ALA A 111 -8.24 -3.15 12.13
CA ALA A 111 -6.93 -3.77 12.32
C ALA A 111 -6.85 -4.58 13.62
N LEU A 112 -7.34 -4.03 14.73
CA LEU A 112 -7.39 -4.72 16.03
C LEU A 112 -8.27 -5.98 16.00
N ARG A 113 -9.40 -5.95 15.30
CA ARG A 113 -10.25 -7.13 15.10
C ARG A 113 -9.51 -8.21 14.32
N GLY A 114 -8.84 -7.86 13.22
CA GLY A 114 -8.04 -8.81 12.44
C GLY A 114 -6.93 -9.48 13.28
N ILE A 115 -6.24 -8.70 14.12
CA ILE A 115 -5.23 -9.25 15.06
C ILE A 115 -5.88 -10.27 16.00
N ARG A 116 -7.03 -9.95 16.60
CA ARG A 116 -7.74 -10.84 17.54
C ARG A 116 -8.24 -12.11 16.87
N ASN A 117 -8.65 -12.02 15.61
CA ASN A 117 -9.10 -13.16 14.81
C ASN A 117 -7.96 -14.05 14.32
N GLY A 118 -6.70 -13.60 14.45
CA GLY A 118 -5.55 -14.31 13.89
C GLY A 118 -5.45 -14.22 12.37
N ASP A 119 -6.08 -13.21 11.75
CA ASP A 119 -5.99 -12.97 10.31
C ASP A 119 -4.53 -12.69 9.91
N PHE A 120 -4.01 -13.42 8.93
CA PHE A 120 -2.72 -13.08 8.35
C PHE A 120 -2.80 -11.80 7.51
N VAL A 121 -3.80 -11.69 6.63
CA VAL A 121 -4.07 -10.48 5.83
C VAL A 121 -5.19 -9.68 6.46
N ILE A 122 -4.86 -8.45 6.87
CA ILE A 122 -5.82 -7.49 7.41
C ILE A 122 -6.00 -6.37 6.39
N MET A 123 -7.15 -6.38 5.71
CA MET A 123 -7.53 -5.44 4.64
C MET A 123 -9.06 -5.42 4.53
N ILE A 124 -9.66 -4.24 4.39
CA ILE A 124 -11.06 -4.09 3.96
C ILE A 124 -11.15 -4.45 2.47
N ASP A 125 -12.18 -5.22 2.09
CA ASP A 125 -12.45 -5.68 0.72
C ASP A 125 -11.35 -6.64 0.18
N ARG A 126 -11.24 -7.81 0.81
CA ARG A 126 -10.26 -8.86 0.41
C ARG A 126 -10.67 -9.52 -0.91
N GLU A 127 -11.95 -9.47 -1.25
CA GLU A 127 -12.53 -10.01 -2.48
C GLU A 127 -11.99 -9.24 -3.72
N SER A 128 -11.96 -7.91 -3.67
CA SER A 128 -11.32 -7.11 -4.74
C SER A 128 -9.80 -7.33 -4.83
N MET A 129 -9.13 -7.53 -3.68
CA MET A 129 -7.71 -7.91 -3.65
C MET A 129 -7.49 -9.24 -4.39
N GLU A 130 -8.30 -10.26 -4.08
CA GLU A 130 -8.21 -11.57 -4.73
C GLU A 130 -8.38 -11.46 -6.25
N ALA A 131 -9.42 -10.75 -6.71
CA ALA A 131 -9.67 -10.54 -8.13
C ALA A 131 -8.46 -9.89 -8.83
N THR A 132 -7.87 -8.88 -8.18
CA THR A 132 -6.69 -8.16 -8.70
C THR A 132 -5.47 -9.08 -8.78
N LEU A 133 -5.21 -9.89 -7.74
CA LEU A 133 -4.09 -10.83 -7.71
C LEU A 133 -4.25 -11.92 -8.77
N ASN A 134 -5.45 -12.45 -8.96
CA ASN A 134 -5.75 -13.44 -9.99
C ASN A 134 -5.51 -12.88 -11.40
N ALA A 135 -5.98 -11.65 -11.67
CA ALA A 135 -5.74 -10.99 -12.96
C ALA A 135 -4.25 -10.75 -13.21
N ARG A 136 -3.53 -10.28 -12.18
CA ARG A 136 -2.07 -10.08 -12.23
C ARG A 136 -1.33 -11.40 -12.49
N ALA A 137 -1.68 -12.48 -11.79
CA ALA A 137 -1.08 -13.80 -11.99
C ALA A 137 -1.34 -14.32 -13.40
N ALA A 138 -2.55 -14.15 -13.93
CA ALA A 138 -2.92 -14.57 -15.27
C ALA A 138 -2.08 -13.86 -16.36
N LYS A 139 -1.86 -12.55 -16.23
CA LYS A 139 -0.98 -11.79 -17.15
C LYS A 139 0.46 -12.28 -17.08
N LEU A 140 0.99 -12.42 -15.86
CA LEU A 140 2.36 -12.92 -15.65
C LEU A 140 2.55 -14.32 -16.25
N ALA A 141 1.57 -15.22 -16.10
CA ALA A 141 1.62 -16.56 -16.68
C ALA A 141 1.69 -16.56 -18.21
N ARG A 142 1.17 -15.51 -18.87
CA ARG A 142 1.28 -15.29 -20.32
C ARG A 142 2.56 -14.55 -20.73
N GLY A 143 3.41 -14.14 -19.78
CA GLY A 143 4.60 -13.34 -20.04
C GLY A 143 4.32 -11.86 -20.26
N GLU A 144 3.13 -11.38 -19.88
CA GLU A 144 2.73 -9.98 -20.05
C GLU A 144 3.12 -9.13 -18.83
N CYS A 145 3.41 -7.86 -19.05
CA CYS A 145 3.54 -6.90 -17.95
C CYS A 145 2.17 -6.73 -17.29
N PRO A 146 2.03 -6.96 -15.97
CA PRO A 146 0.72 -6.87 -15.32
C PRO A 146 0.26 -5.43 -15.08
N ILE A 147 1.17 -4.45 -15.18
CA ILE A 147 0.90 -3.03 -14.94
C ILE A 147 0.31 -2.42 -16.20
N GLU A 148 -0.88 -1.84 -16.09
CA GLU A 148 -1.54 -1.11 -17.17
C GLU A 148 -1.27 0.40 -17.07
N LEU A 149 -0.77 0.99 -18.16
CA LEU A 149 -0.44 2.42 -18.25
C LEU A 149 -1.69 3.31 -18.27
N GLN A 150 -2.86 2.77 -18.61
CA GLN A 150 -4.11 3.52 -18.77
C GLN A 150 -4.62 4.13 -17.46
N HIS A 151 -4.16 3.67 -16.30
CA HIS A 151 -4.45 4.28 -15.00
C HIS A 151 -3.55 5.51 -14.68
N MET A 152 -2.72 5.96 -15.62
CA MET A 152 -1.69 6.98 -15.38
C MET A 152 -1.93 8.31 -16.09
N GLY A 153 -3.03 8.45 -16.87
CA GLY A 153 -3.24 9.64 -17.70
C GLY A 153 -2.11 9.89 -18.72
N LEU A 154 -1.32 8.85 -19.02
CA LEU A 154 -0.27 8.84 -20.02
C LEU A 154 -0.81 8.06 -21.23
N SER A 155 -1.12 8.80 -22.29
CA SER A 155 -1.37 8.27 -23.63
C SER A 155 -0.05 7.95 -24.33
#